data_AF-X0XYK1-F1
#
_entry.id   AF-X0XYK1-F1
#
_cell.length_a   1.000
_cell.length_b   1.000
_cell.length_c   1.000
_cell.angle_alpha   90.00
_cell.angle_beta   90.00
_cell.angle_gamma   90.00
#
_symmetry.space_group_name_H-M   'P 1'
#
loop_
_entity.id
_entity.type
_entity.pdbx_description
1 polymer ?
#
loop_
_entity_poly.entity_id
_entity_poly.type
_entity_poly.pdbx_seq_one_letter_code
_entity_poly.pdbx_strand_id
1 'polypeptide(L)'
;KANVMTDEVMLASAQGTKRNVTIVSIIAAVIGVLLAFVIARGIVSALTRIIAGLNEGADQVNDAAGQVSSASQQLAEGNSEQASSLEETSSALEQMAAMTRTNASNAKEANDLSGQARTAANEGDKTMGRLNDAMTGINNSSQKISKIIKVIEEIAFQTNLLALNAAVEAARAGEHGKGFAVVADEVRNLAQRSAQAANETTDLIEGAVNNSRQGTEVAGEVGKALGAIVGDVTKVTDLIDGISRASEEQA
;
A
#
# COMPACT_ATOMS: atom_id res chain seq x y z
N LYS A 1 122.15 -52.33 -59.50
CA LYS A 1 122.11 -51.57 -60.77
C LYS A 1 120.79 -50.84 -60.82
N ALA A 2 120.82 -49.53 -60.58
CA ALA A 2 119.68 -48.65 -60.71
C ALA A 2 119.21 -48.65 -62.17
N ASN A 3 117.99 -49.11 -62.42
CA ASN A 3 117.26 -48.66 -63.60
C ASN A 3 116.63 -47.33 -63.19
N VAL A 4 117.45 -46.29 -63.38
CA VAL A 4 117.05 -44.89 -63.33
C VAL A 4 115.94 -44.72 -64.36
N MET A 5 114.73 -44.38 -63.92
CA MET A 5 113.69 -43.87 -64.81
C MET A 5 114.30 -42.68 -65.56
N THR A 6 114.39 -42.78 -66.88
CA THR A 6 114.80 -41.68 -67.76
C THR A 6 113.83 -40.51 -67.61
N ASP A 7 114.38 -39.30 -67.43
CA ASP A 7 113.66 -38.05 -67.14
C ASP A 7 112.48 -37.78 -68.10
N GLU A 8 112.54 -38.28 -69.34
CA GLU A 8 111.53 -38.07 -70.38
C GLU A 8 110.17 -38.77 -70.10
N VAL A 9 110.18 -40.00 -69.58
CA VAL A 9 108.94 -40.74 -69.21
C VAL A 9 108.37 -40.22 -67.90
N MET A 10 109.24 -39.75 -67.00
CA MET A 10 108.84 -39.07 -65.76
C MET A 10 108.19 -37.71 -66.07
N LEU A 11 108.72 -36.95 -67.04
CA LEU A 11 108.15 -35.68 -67.49
C LEU A 11 106.79 -35.84 -68.19
N ALA A 12 106.62 -36.86 -69.06
CA ALA A 12 105.34 -37.09 -69.74
C ALA A 12 104.22 -37.59 -68.80
N SER A 13 104.53 -38.48 -67.86
CA SER A 13 103.58 -38.92 -66.82
C SER A 13 103.30 -37.81 -65.80
N ALA A 14 104.28 -36.97 -65.46
CA ALA A 14 104.09 -35.78 -64.64
C ALA A 14 103.21 -34.72 -65.32
N GLN A 15 103.35 -34.50 -66.64
CA GLN A 15 102.49 -33.58 -67.39
C GLN A 15 101.03 -34.08 -67.50
N GLY A 16 100.82 -35.39 -67.75
CA GLY A 16 99.50 -36.00 -67.74
C GLY A 16 98.82 -35.93 -66.37
N THR A 17 99.56 -36.18 -65.29
CA THR A 17 99.08 -36.07 -63.90
C THR A 17 98.77 -34.61 -63.54
N LYS A 18 99.65 -33.65 -63.90
CA LYS A 18 99.42 -32.22 -63.67
C LYS A 18 98.16 -31.72 -64.38
N ARG A 19 97.93 -32.12 -65.64
CA ARG A 19 96.71 -31.77 -66.39
C ARG A 19 95.45 -32.34 -65.74
N ASN A 20 95.48 -33.61 -65.32
CA ASN A 20 94.35 -34.23 -64.64
C ASN A 20 94.06 -33.59 -63.28
N VAL A 21 95.10 -33.27 -62.51
CA VAL A 21 94.97 -32.55 -61.24
C VAL A 21 94.39 -31.15 -61.47
N THR A 22 94.85 -30.39 -62.47
CA THR A 22 94.29 -29.07 -62.77
C THR A 22 92.82 -29.13 -63.19
N ILE A 23 92.42 -30.11 -64.02
CA ILE A 23 91.01 -30.29 -64.42
C ILE A 23 90.14 -30.66 -63.20
N VAL A 24 90.58 -31.61 -62.36
CA VAL A 24 89.86 -32.00 -61.15
C VAL A 24 89.74 -30.83 -60.16
N SER A 25 90.80 -30.02 -60.00
CA SER A 25 90.77 -28.82 -59.15
C SER A 25 89.80 -27.75 -59.65
N ILE A 26 89.73 -27.52 -60.98
CA ILE A 26 88.78 -26.58 -61.57
C ILE A 26 87.35 -27.09 -61.40
N ILE A 27 87.09 -28.37 -61.66
CA ILE A 27 85.78 -28.98 -61.47
C ILE A 27 85.36 -28.92 -60.00
N ALA A 28 86.26 -29.24 -59.07
CA ALA A 28 85.99 -29.14 -57.62
C ALA A 28 85.70 -27.71 -57.18
N ALA A 29 86.42 -26.71 -57.72
CA ALA A 29 86.16 -25.31 -57.44
C ALA A 29 84.79 -24.85 -58.00
N VAL A 30 84.45 -25.23 -59.23
CA VAL A 30 83.15 -24.91 -59.85
C VAL A 30 82.01 -25.59 -59.08
N ILE A 31 82.16 -26.86 -58.70
CA ILE A 31 81.19 -27.59 -57.88
C ILE A 31 81.06 -26.93 -56.50
N GLY A 32 82.18 -26.54 -55.87
CA GLY A 32 82.18 -25.85 -54.59
C GLY A 32 81.44 -24.51 -54.63
N VAL A 33 81.67 -23.70 -55.68
CA VAL A 33 80.96 -22.43 -55.90
C VAL A 33 79.47 -22.68 -56.19
N LEU A 34 79.13 -23.68 -57.00
CA LEU A 34 77.73 -24.06 -57.25
C LEU A 34 77.02 -24.54 -55.98
N LEU A 35 77.66 -25.38 -55.16
CA LEU A 35 77.12 -25.84 -53.88
C LEU A 35 76.95 -24.68 -52.91
N ALA A 36 77.96 -23.80 -52.78
CA ALA A 36 77.87 -22.60 -51.95
C ALA A 36 76.73 -21.68 -52.41
N PHE A 37 76.56 -21.50 -53.73
CA PHE A 37 75.46 -20.72 -54.30
C PHE A 37 74.09 -21.34 -54.00
N VAL A 38 73.95 -22.67 -54.16
CA VAL A 38 72.70 -23.39 -53.86
C VAL A 38 72.36 -23.32 -52.37
N ILE A 39 73.35 -23.55 -51.49
CA ILE A 39 73.18 -23.47 -50.04
C ILE A 39 72.80 -22.04 -49.63
N ALA A 40 73.54 -21.02 -50.11
CA ALA A 40 73.24 -19.62 -49.82
C ALA A 40 71.83 -19.24 -50.30
N ARG A 41 71.43 -19.65 -51.50
CA ARG A 41 70.09 -19.40 -52.03
C ARG A 41 69.01 -20.12 -51.23
N GLY A 42 69.28 -21.35 -50.78
CA GLY A 42 68.39 -22.12 -49.91
C GLY A 42 68.19 -21.46 -48.54
N ILE A 43 69.27 -21.00 -47.92
CA ILE A 43 69.24 -20.28 -46.62
C ILE A 43 68.49 -18.96 -46.77
N VAL A 44 68.81 -18.16 -47.79
CA VAL A 44 68.11 -16.89 -48.06
C VAL A 44 66.62 -17.14 -48.25
N SER A 45 66.24 -18.13 -49.06
CA SER A 45 64.83 -18.49 -49.26
C SER A 45 64.13 -18.92 -47.97
N ALA A 46 64.80 -19.70 -47.11
CA ALA A 46 64.26 -20.12 -45.82
C ALA A 46 64.07 -18.92 -44.88
N LEU A 47 65.06 -18.03 -44.79
CA LEU A 47 64.98 -16.81 -43.99
C LEU A 47 63.88 -15.87 -44.49
N THR A 48 63.75 -15.67 -45.81
CA THR A 48 62.66 -14.87 -46.38
C THR A 48 61.29 -15.45 -46.01
N ARG A 49 61.14 -16.78 -46.03
CA ARG A 49 59.88 -17.43 -45.63
C ARG A 49 59.58 -17.27 -44.14
N ILE A 50 60.60 -17.37 -43.28
CA ILE A 50 60.46 -17.15 -41.84
C ILE A 50 60.08 -15.69 -41.56
N ILE A 51 60.76 -14.72 -42.18
CA ILE A 51 60.46 -13.29 -42.03
C ILE A 51 59.04 -12.98 -42.51
N ALA A 52 58.61 -13.55 -43.65
CA ALA A 52 57.25 -13.39 -44.14
C ALA A 52 56.22 -13.92 -43.13
N GLY A 53 56.44 -15.10 -42.56
CA GLY A 53 55.57 -15.66 -41.51
C GLY A 53 55.60 -14.84 -40.21
N LEU A 54 56.75 -14.27 -39.84
CA LEU A 54 56.85 -13.40 -38.66
C LEU A 54 56.09 -12.08 -38.86
N ASN A 55 56.17 -11.48 -40.06
CA ASN A 55 55.40 -10.29 -40.39
C ASN A 55 53.89 -10.58 -40.37
N GLU A 56 53.46 -11.69 -40.99
CA GLU A 56 52.05 -12.10 -40.96
C GLU A 56 51.56 -12.34 -39.52
N GLY A 57 52.38 -13.00 -38.68
CA GLY A 57 52.07 -13.19 -37.27
C GLY A 57 52.00 -11.87 -36.50
N ALA A 58 52.89 -10.91 -36.79
CA ALA A 58 52.87 -9.58 -36.19
C ALA A 58 51.62 -8.79 -36.59
N ASP A 59 51.21 -8.85 -37.87
CA ASP A 59 49.98 -8.23 -38.36
C ASP A 59 48.74 -8.82 -37.67
N GLN A 60 48.67 -10.16 -37.53
CA GLN A 60 47.58 -10.82 -36.80
C GLN A 60 47.52 -10.41 -35.32
N VAL A 61 48.68 -10.28 -34.66
CA VAL A 61 48.75 -9.81 -33.26
C VAL A 61 48.29 -8.36 -33.15
N ASN A 62 48.68 -7.50 -34.10
CA ASN A 62 48.26 -6.10 -34.13
C ASN A 62 46.74 -5.96 -34.31
N ASP A 63 46.16 -6.74 -35.22
CA ASP A 63 44.71 -6.79 -35.43
C ASP A 63 43.97 -7.29 -34.18
N ALA A 64 44.45 -8.37 -33.56
CA ALA A 64 43.88 -8.89 -32.32
C ALA A 64 43.97 -7.89 -31.16
N ALA A 65 45.08 -7.17 -31.02
CA ALA A 65 45.24 -6.11 -30.02
C ALA A 65 44.26 -4.96 -30.26
N GLY A 66 44.03 -4.57 -31.52
CA GLY A 66 43.02 -3.57 -31.88
C GLY A 66 41.59 -3.99 -31.52
N GLN A 67 41.24 -5.26 -31.75
CA GLN A 67 39.95 -5.83 -31.33
C GLN A 67 39.80 -5.85 -29.82
N VAL A 68 40.83 -6.27 -29.07
CA VAL A 68 40.82 -6.27 -27.60
C VAL A 68 40.67 -4.85 -27.05
N SER A 69 41.39 -3.87 -27.60
CA SER A 69 41.26 -2.47 -27.19
C SER A 69 39.85 -1.94 -27.42
N SER A 70 39.26 -2.25 -28.57
CA SER A 70 37.88 -1.85 -28.90
C SER A 70 36.85 -2.52 -27.98
N ALA A 71 37.00 -3.82 -27.72
CA ALA A 71 36.16 -4.54 -26.77
C ALA A 71 36.30 -4.00 -25.34
N SER A 72 37.51 -3.62 -24.92
CA SER A 72 37.76 -3.04 -23.61
C SER A 72 37.12 -1.67 -23.46
N GLN A 73 37.15 -0.85 -24.52
CA GLN A 73 36.48 0.46 -24.54
C GLN A 73 34.96 0.30 -24.40
N GLN A 74 34.35 -0.61 -25.17
CA GLN A 74 32.92 -0.91 -25.08
C GLN A 74 32.54 -1.45 -23.70
N LEU A 75 33.38 -2.31 -23.11
CA LEU A 75 33.17 -2.81 -21.75
C LEU A 75 33.26 -1.70 -20.71
N ALA A 76 34.20 -0.77 -20.86
CA ALA A 76 34.32 0.39 -19.97
C ALA A 76 33.09 1.31 -20.06
N GLU A 77 32.58 1.55 -21.27
CA GLU A 77 31.33 2.29 -21.49
C GLU A 77 30.14 1.59 -20.84
N GLY A 78 29.97 0.28 -21.09
CA GLY A 78 28.91 -0.52 -20.48
C GLY A 78 28.99 -0.57 -18.94
N ASN A 79 30.20 -0.65 -18.39
CA ASN A 79 30.40 -0.57 -16.93
C ASN A 79 29.99 0.80 -16.37
N SER A 80 30.24 1.88 -17.10
CA SER A 80 29.83 3.23 -16.69
C SER A 80 28.30 3.39 -16.71
N GLU A 81 27.63 2.86 -17.72
CA GLU A 81 26.15 2.85 -17.79
C GLU A 81 25.54 2.00 -16.66
N GLN A 82 26.14 0.83 -16.37
CA GLN A 82 25.70 -0.03 -15.29
C GLN A 82 25.89 0.63 -13.92
N ALA A 83 27.01 1.34 -13.70
CA ALA A 83 27.25 2.11 -12.49
C ALA A 83 26.17 3.20 -12.29
N SER A 84 25.83 3.93 -13.36
CA SER A 84 24.76 4.93 -13.31
C SER A 84 23.39 4.31 -13.02
N SER A 85 23.08 3.15 -13.60
CA SER A 85 21.83 2.43 -13.34
C SER A 85 21.73 1.94 -11.90
N LEU A 86 22.85 1.52 -11.29
CA LEU A 86 22.92 1.14 -9.89
C LEU A 86 22.72 2.34 -8.96
N GLU A 87 23.25 3.51 -9.31
CA GLU A 87 23.05 4.74 -8.55
C GLU A 87 21.57 5.18 -8.55
N GLU A 88 20.91 5.11 -9.72
CA GLU A 88 19.47 5.37 -9.83
C GLU A 88 18.64 4.36 -9.01
N THR A 89 18.99 3.06 -9.09
CA THR A 89 18.34 2.02 -8.30
C THR A 89 18.51 2.26 -6.80
N SER A 90 19.70 2.65 -6.36
CA SER A 90 19.98 2.98 -4.96
C SER A 90 19.14 4.16 -4.50
N SER A 91 19.05 5.22 -5.30
CA SER A 91 18.21 6.38 -4.99
C SER A 91 16.72 6.01 -4.90
N ALA A 92 16.23 5.18 -5.82
CA ALA A 92 14.86 4.67 -5.77
C ALA A 92 14.59 3.83 -4.51
N LEU A 93 15.55 3.01 -4.07
CA LEU A 93 15.45 2.24 -2.82
C LEU A 93 15.42 3.13 -1.58
N GLU A 94 16.21 4.21 -1.54
CA GLU A 94 16.15 5.19 -0.45
C GLU A 94 14.79 5.87 -0.37
N GLN A 95 14.22 6.26 -1.51
CA GLN A 95 12.87 6.84 -1.58
C GLN A 95 11.81 5.83 -1.14
N MET A 96 11.90 4.57 -1.58
CA MET A 96 11.00 3.50 -1.13
C MET A 96 11.08 3.27 0.38
N ALA A 97 12.28 3.24 0.96
CA ALA A 97 12.46 3.10 2.40
C ALA A 97 11.85 4.29 3.17
N ALA A 98 12.02 5.52 2.65
CA ALA A 98 11.39 6.70 3.23
C ALA A 98 9.85 6.62 3.20
N MET A 99 9.27 6.25 2.06
CA MET A 99 7.83 6.06 1.93
C MET A 99 7.29 4.95 2.85
N THR A 100 8.03 3.85 3.00
CA THR A 100 7.66 2.75 3.89
C THR A 100 7.61 3.19 5.35
N ARG A 101 8.58 4.00 5.81
CA ARG A 101 8.54 4.59 7.17
C ARG A 101 7.36 5.54 7.34
N THR A 102 7.05 6.35 6.33
CA THR A 102 5.87 7.22 6.36
C THR A 102 4.58 6.41 6.43
N ASN A 103 4.46 5.31 5.69
CA ASN A 103 3.30 4.42 5.77
C ASN A 103 3.11 3.83 7.17
N ALA A 104 4.19 3.36 7.81
CA ALA A 104 4.14 2.87 9.19
C ALA A 104 3.67 3.95 10.18
N SER A 105 4.19 5.18 10.04
CA SER A 105 3.75 6.32 10.86
C SER A 105 2.27 6.66 10.64
N ASN A 106 1.82 6.72 9.39
CA ASN A 106 0.43 7.00 9.05
C ASN A 106 -0.51 5.90 9.56
N ALA A 107 -0.10 4.64 9.48
CA ALA A 107 -0.85 3.51 10.04
C ALA A 107 -1.02 3.68 11.55
N LYS A 108 0.05 4.02 12.28
CA LYS A 108 -0.02 4.28 13.72
C LYS A 108 -1.02 5.41 14.06
N GLU A 109 -0.94 6.54 13.36
CA GLU A 109 -1.87 7.66 13.57
C GLU A 109 -3.33 7.27 13.26
N ALA A 110 -3.56 6.51 12.18
CA ALA A 110 -4.88 6.00 11.84
C ALA A 110 -5.43 5.04 12.92
N ASN A 111 -4.57 4.24 13.57
CA ASN A 111 -4.95 3.38 14.67
C ASN A 111 -5.40 4.20 15.90
N ASP A 112 -4.64 5.24 16.25
CA ASP A 112 -4.98 6.14 17.36
C ASP A 112 -6.32 6.85 17.11
N LEU A 113 -6.54 7.37 15.90
CA LEU A 113 -7.81 7.98 15.50
C LEU A 113 -8.98 6.99 15.54
N SER A 114 -8.75 5.76 15.08
CA SER A 114 -9.75 4.67 15.17
C SER A 114 -10.11 4.36 16.62
N GLY A 115 -9.12 4.32 17.53
CA GLY A 115 -9.33 4.16 18.97
C GLY A 115 -10.17 5.29 19.59
N GLN A 116 -9.93 6.53 19.17
CA GLN A 116 -10.74 7.69 19.60
C GLN A 116 -12.18 7.59 19.09
N ALA A 117 -12.38 7.24 17.82
CA ALA A 117 -13.71 7.06 17.22
C ALA A 117 -14.50 5.96 17.95
N ARG A 118 -13.86 4.82 18.27
CA ARG A 118 -14.46 3.75 19.07
C ARG A 118 -14.86 4.24 20.46
N THR A 119 -14.03 5.03 21.11
CA THR A 119 -14.33 5.60 22.43
C THR A 119 -15.54 6.54 22.37
N ALA A 120 -15.59 7.43 21.37
CA ALA A 120 -16.71 8.33 21.15
C ALA A 120 -18.02 7.58 20.86
N ALA A 121 -17.97 6.53 20.04
CA ALA A 121 -19.13 5.70 19.75
C ALA A 121 -19.67 4.98 21.00
N ASN A 122 -18.78 4.43 21.84
CA ASN A 122 -19.17 3.81 23.11
C ASN A 122 -19.80 4.82 24.10
N GLU A 123 -19.29 6.06 24.14
CA GLU A 123 -19.89 7.10 24.98
C GLU A 123 -21.25 7.57 24.43
N GLY A 124 -21.39 7.61 23.11
CA GLY A 124 -22.66 7.80 22.44
C GLY A 124 -23.69 6.73 22.82
N ASP A 125 -23.29 5.46 22.85
CA ASP A 125 -24.17 4.34 23.21
C ASP A 125 -24.66 4.46 24.67
N LYS A 126 -23.77 4.77 25.62
CA LYS A 126 -24.17 5.06 27.01
C LYS A 126 -25.13 6.25 27.10
N THR A 127 -24.91 7.29 26.29
CA THR A 127 -25.78 8.47 26.26
C THR A 127 -27.17 8.11 25.72
N MET A 128 -27.26 7.24 24.71
CA MET A 128 -28.53 6.70 24.22
C MET A 128 -29.23 5.84 25.28
N GLY A 129 -28.48 5.06 26.07
CA GLY A 129 -29.01 4.35 27.24
C GLY A 129 -29.69 5.30 28.24
N ARG A 130 -29.00 6.39 28.61
CA ARG A 130 -29.57 7.43 29.49
C ARG A 130 -30.79 8.13 28.89
N LEU A 131 -30.80 8.36 27.58
CA LEU A 131 -31.95 8.93 26.87
C LEU A 131 -33.16 7.98 26.96
N ASN A 132 -32.95 6.68 26.80
CA ASN A 132 -34.00 5.69 26.91
C ASN A 132 -34.59 5.62 28.34
N ASP A 133 -33.74 5.71 29.36
CA ASP A 133 -34.19 5.80 30.77
C ASP A 133 -35.03 7.05 31.01
N ALA A 134 -34.61 8.20 30.48
CA ALA A 134 -35.35 9.46 30.58
C ALA A 134 -36.72 9.38 29.88
N MET A 135 -36.78 8.80 28.68
CA MET A 135 -38.04 8.58 27.97
C MET A 135 -38.96 7.64 28.76
N THR A 136 -38.42 6.56 29.32
CA THR A 136 -39.18 5.66 30.19
C THR A 136 -39.73 6.40 31.43
N GLY A 137 -38.94 7.30 32.01
CA GLY A 137 -39.35 8.18 33.11
C GLY A 137 -40.49 9.13 32.73
N ILE A 138 -40.44 9.72 31.53
CA ILE A 138 -41.50 10.57 30.98
C ILE A 138 -42.78 9.74 30.81
N ASN A 139 -42.71 8.58 30.15
CA ASN A 139 -43.85 7.71 29.95
C ASN A 139 -44.52 7.31 31.28
N ASN A 140 -43.74 6.90 32.28
CA ASN A 140 -44.25 6.56 33.61
C ASN A 140 -44.92 7.75 34.31
N SER A 141 -44.34 8.95 34.18
CA SER A 141 -44.90 10.18 34.76
C SER A 141 -46.21 10.56 34.07
N SER A 142 -46.25 10.52 32.74
CA SER A 142 -47.45 10.76 31.94
C SER A 142 -48.59 9.80 32.31
N GLN A 143 -48.30 8.51 32.52
CA GLN A 143 -49.30 7.55 32.99
C GLN A 143 -49.86 7.88 34.39
N LYS A 144 -49.02 8.38 35.30
CA LYS A 144 -49.49 8.84 36.62
C LYS A 144 -50.38 10.07 36.50
N ILE A 145 -50.00 11.04 35.66
CA ILE A 145 -50.81 12.23 35.41
C ILE A 145 -52.16 11.83 34.80
N SER A 146 -52.18 10.92 33.81
CA SER A 146 -53.43 10.40 33.21
C SER A 146 -54.38 9.83 34.27
N LYS A 147 -53.87 9.08 35.26
CA LYS A 147 -54.69 8.59 36.38
C LYS A 147 -55.27 9.71 37.23
N ILE A 148 -54.50 10.77 37.50
CA ILE A 148 -54.97 11.94 38.26
C ILE A 148 -56.06 12.68 37.48
N ILE A 149 -55.87 12.89 36.18
CA ILE A 149 -56.86 13.57 35.32
C ILE A 149 -58.17 12.78 35.28
N LYS A 150 -58.13 11.45 35.23
CA LYS A 150 -59.35 10.61 35.35
C LYS A 150 -60.10 10.83 36.67
N VAL A 151 -59.39 10.99 37.78
CA VAL A 151 -60.02 11.31 39.08
C VAL A 151 -60.64 12.71 39.04
N ILE A 152 -59.99 13.69 38.39
CA ILE A 152 -60.55 15.05 38.24
C ILE A 152 -61.83 15.01 37.38
N GLU A 153 -61.84 14.24 36.29
CA GLU A 153 -63.03 14.03 35.47
C GLU A 153 -64.18 13.41 36.28
N GLU A 154 -63.88 12.42 37.11
CA GLU A 154 -64.85 11.81 38.02
C GLU A 154 -65.41 12.83 39.04
N ILE A 155 -64.56 13.66 39.64
CA ILE A 155 -64.97 14.74 40.55
C ILE A 155 -65.85 15.75 39.83
N ALA A 156 -65.49 16.15 38.61
CA ALA A 156 -66.29 17.08 37.80
C ALA A 156 -67.67 16.48 37.48
N PHE A 157 -67.73 15.19 37.14
CA PHE A 157 -68.99 14.48 36.91
C PHE A 157 -69.86 14.40 38.17
N GLN A 158 -69.28 14.05 39.32
CA GLN A 158 -69.99 14.04 40.60
C GLN A 158 -70.51 15.43 40.99
N THR A 159 -69.70 16.48 40.77
CA THR A 159 -70.07 17.88 41.04
C THR A 159 -71.23 18.31 40.14
N ASN A 160 -71.21 17.91 38.86
CA ASN A 160 -72.29 18.17 37.92
C ASN A 160 -73.62 17.50 38.37
N LEU A 161 -73.56 16.26 38.88
CA LEU A 161 -74.72 15.58 39.43
C LEU A 161 -75.24 16.23 40.73
N LEU A 162 -74.35 16.65 41.62
CA LEU A 162 -74.69 17.39 42.84
C LEU A 162 -75.38 18.73 42.52
N ALA A 163 -74.85 19.47 41.54
CA ALA A 163 -75.42 20.73 41.08
C ALA A 163 -76.81 20.54 40.45
N LEU A 164 -77.00 19.47 39.67
CA LEU A 164 -78.30 19.11 39.12
C LEU A 164 -79.33 18.82 40.23
N ASN A 165 -78.96 18.03 41.25
CA ASN A 165 -79.83 17.76 42.39
C ASN A 165 -80.18 19.05 43.15
N ALA A 166 -79.22 19.95 43.34
CA ALA A 166 -79.45 21.24 43.99
C ALA A 166 -80.39 22.13 43.17
N ALA A 167 -80.26 22.17 41.84
CA ALA A 167 -81.17 22.91 40.96
C ALA A 167 -82.61 22.37 41.04
N VAL A 168 -82.78 21.04 41.11
CA VAL A 168 -84.10 20.40 41.30
C VAL A 168 -84.72 20.78 42.64
N GLU A 169 -83.96 20.73 43.74
CA GLU A 169 -84.48 21.07 45.06
C GLU A 169 -84.77 22.59 45.20
N ALA A 170 -83.96 23.44 44.55
CA ALA A 170 -84.21 24.87 44.45
C ALA A 170 -85.51 25.18 43.69
N ALA A 171 -85.77 24.47 42.58
CA ALA A 171 -87.05 24.57 41.85
C ALA A 171 -88.24 24.12 42.72
N ARG A 172 -88.05 23.08 43.55
CA ARG A 172 -89.05 22.57 44.48
C ARG A 172 -89.40 23.57 45.60
N ALA A 173 -88.44 24.38 46.04
CA ALA A 173 -88.63 25.45 47.04
C ALA A 173 -89.33 26.71 46.48
N GLY A 174 -89.59 26.77 45.17
CA GLY A 174 -90.35 27.87 44.53
C GLY A 174 -89.64 29.23 44.65
N GLU A 175 -90.37 30.27 45.06
CA GLU A 175 -89.85 31.65 45.16
C GLU A 175 -88.67 31.78 46.12
N HIS A 176 -88.62 30.98 47.19
CA HIS A 176 -87.53 31.01 48.18
C HIS A 176 -86.23 30.37 47.65
N GLY A 177 -86.31 29.56 46.59
CA GLY A 177 -85.18 28.84 45.99
C GLY A 177 -84.47 29.57 44.84
N LYS A 178 -85.00 30.70 44.36
CA LYS A 178 -84.48 31.40 43.16
C LYS A 178 -82.98 31.72 43.23
N GLY A 179 -82.49 32.19 44.38
CA GLY A 179 -81.06 32.47 44.56
C GLY A 179 -80.19 31.21 44.54
N PHE A 180 -80.67 30.10 45.11
CA PHE A 180 -79.99 28.81 45.09
C PHE A 180 -79.98 28.18 43.70
N ALA A 181 -81.04 28.36 42.91
CA ALA A 181 -81.10 27.86 41.54
C ALA A 181 -80.00 28.46 40.65
N VAL A 182 -79.75 29.77 40.75
CA VAL A 182 -78.69 30.45 39.99
C VAL A 182 -77.31 29.92 40.37
N VAL A 183 -77.04 29.72 41.67
CA VAL A 183 -75.77 29.16 42.13
C VAL A 183 -75.60 27.72 41.64
N ALA A 184 -76.66 26.91 41.67
CA ALA A 184 -76.61 25.53 41.19
C ALA A 184 -76.29 25.45 39.69
N ASP A 185 -76.89 26.31 38.86
CA ASP A 185 -76.57 26.37 37.42
C ASP A 185 -75.13 26.83 37.16
N GLU A 186 -74.62 27.80 37.91
CA GLU A 186 -73.22 28.25 37.78
C GLU A 186 -72.22 27.14 38.17
N VAL A 187 -72.49 26.41 39.27
CA VAL A 187 -71.67 25.25 39.68
C VAL A 187 -71.74 24.15 38.61
N ARG A 188 -72.91 23.93 38.01
CA ARG A 188 -73.07 22.96 36.92
C ARG A 188 -72.25 23.34 35.70
N ASN A 189 -72.30 24.61 35.30
CA ASN A 189 -71.50 25.12 34.18
C ASN A 189 -69.99 24.95 34.45
N LEU A 190 -69.53 25.30 35.66
CA LEU A 190 -68.14 25.14 36.07
C LEU A 190 -67.71 23.67 36.02
N ALA A 191 -68.55 22.75 36.51
CA ALA A 191 -68.28 21.31 36.47
C ALA A 191 -68.16 20.79 35.03
N GLN A 192 -69.02 21.22 34.11
CA GLN A 192 -68.91 20.86 32.69
C GLN A 192 -67.62 21.39 32.05
N ARG A 193 -67.24 22.65 32.36
CA ARG A 193 -65.96 23.23 31.90
C ARG A 193 -64.75 22.48 32.46
N SER A 194 -64.79 22.06 33.73
CA SER A 194 -63.73 21.24 34.32
C SER A 194 -63.61 19.87 33.64
N ALA A 195 -64.72 19.21 33.33
CA ALA A 195 -64.71 17.93 32.62
C ALA A 195 -64.15 18.07 31.19
N GLN A 196 -64.48 19.15 30.48
CA GLN A 196 -63.91 19.43 29.17
C GLN A 196 -62.39 19.65 29.26
N ALA A 197 -61.92 20.48 30.20
CA ALA A 197 -60.49 20.72 30.39
C ALA A 197 -59.72 19.45 30.79
N ALA A 198 -60.34 18.56 31.58
CA ALA A 198 -59.77 17.26 31.92
C ALA A 198 -59.61 16.37 30.67
N ASN A 199 -60.61 16.34 29.78
CA ASN A 199 -60.52 15.60 28.51
C ASN A 199 -59.42 16.17 27.60
N GLU A 200 -59.38 17.48 27.39
CA GLU A 200 -58.31 18.12 26.59
C GLU A 200 -56.91 17.83 27.16
N THR A 201 -56.77 17.81 28.49
CA THR A 201 -55.50 17.46 29.16
C THR A 201 -55.16 15.98 28.96
N THR A 202 -56.15 15.09 28.92
CA THR A 202 -55.95 13.66 28.65
C THR A 202 -55.37 13.44 27.26
N ASP A 203 -55.92 14.11 26.25
CA ASP A 203 -55.42 14.04 24.87
C ASP A 203 -53.96 14.49 24.75
N LEU A 204 -53.59 15.58 25.43
CA LEU A 204 -52.20 16.06 25.48
C LEU A 204 -51.25 15.05 26.14
N ILE A 205 -51.71 14.36 27.21
CA ILE A 205 -50.92 13.34 27.89
C ILE A 205 -50.73 12.10 27.00
N GLU A 206 -51.77 11.65 26.30
CA GLU A 206 -51.66 10.56 25.33
C GLU A 206 -50.69 10.90 24.20
N GLY A 207 -50.72 12.14 23.71
CA GLY A 207 -49.74 12.67 22.77
C GLY A 207 -48.30 12.59 23.32
N ALA A 208 -48.09 13.00 24.58
CA ALA A 208 -46.78 12.93 25.22
C ALA A 208 -46.27 11.49 25.39
N VAL A 209 -47.15 10.53 25.73
CA VAL A 209 -46.83 9.10 25.80
C VAL A 209 -46.38 8.58 24.43
N ASN A 210 -47.13 8.91 23.37
CA ASN A 210 -46.79 8.49 22.02
C ASN A 210 -45.45 9.06 21.54
N ASN A 211 -45.19 10.35 21.79
CA ASN A 211 -43.92 10.99 21.44
C ASN A 211 -42.74 10.39 22.21
N SER A 212 -42.93 10.09 23.50
CA SER A 212 -41.90 9.43 24.32
C SER A 212 -41.57 8.03 23.79
N ARG A 213 -42.59 7.25 23.39
CA ARG A 213 -42.40 5.92 22.80
C ARG A 213 -41.62 5.98 21.48
N GLN A 214 -41.96 6.93 20.61
CA GLN A 214 -41.19 7.16 19.37
C GLN A 214 -39.75 7.57 19.67
N GLY A 215 -39.53 8.40 20.69
CA GLY A 215 -38.19 8.78 21.15
C GLY A 215 -37.34 7.57 21.60
N THR A 216 -37.94 6.63 22.32
CA THR A 216 -37.28 5.36 22.70
C THR A 216 -36.92 4.51 21.48
N GLU A 217 -37.81 4.42 20.49
CA GLU A 217 -37.56 3.66 19.25
C GLU A 217 -36.38 4.23 18.48
N VAL A 218 -36.38 5.55 18.22
CA VAL A 218 -35.28 6.25 17.55
C VAL A 218 -33.96 6.13 18.32
N ALA A 219 -33.98 6.27 19.64
CA ALA A 219 -32.79 6.08 20.47
C ALA A 219 -32.22 4.65 20.33
N GLY A 220 -33.09 3.64 20.24
CA GLY A 220 -32.69 2.25 20.00
C GLY A 220 -32.08 2.03 18.62
N GLU A 221 -32.60 2.67 17.57
CA GLU A 221 -32.00 2.63 16.23
C GLU A 221 -30.62 3.27 16.20
N VAL A 222 -30.47 4.43 16.85
CA VAL A 222 -29.17 5.11 16.98
C VAL A 222 -28.17 4.25 17.76
N GLY A 223 -28.60 3.60 18.85
CA GLY A 223 -27.75 2.65 19.59
C GLY A 223 -27.24 1.50 18.71
N LYS A 224 -28.11 0.90 17.87
CA LYS A 224 -27.68 -0.14 16.91
C LYS A 224 -26.66 0.39 15.90
N ALA A 225 -26.88 1.59 15.38
CA ALA A 225 -25.95 2.22 14.43
C ALA A 225 -24.58 2.49 15.07
N LEU A 226 -24.55 2.98 16.32
CA LEU A 226 -23.30 3.15 17.08
C LEU A 226 -22.59 1.82 17.33
N GLY A 227 -23.33 0.75 17.64
CA GLY A 227 -22.78 -0.60 17.75
C GLY A 227 -22.15 -1.11 16.45
N ALA A 228 -22.79 -0.86 15.30
CA ALA A 228 -22.23 -1.19 13.99
C ALA A 228 -20.93 -0.41 13.72
N ILE A 229 -20.90 0.89 14.03
CA ILE A 229 -19.69 1.73 13.92
C ILE A 229 -18.55 1.16 14.75
N VAL A 230 -18.79 0.75 16.00
CA VAL A 230 -17.75 0.12 16.85
C VAL A 230 -17.20 -1.15 16.21
N GLY A 231 -18.06 -1.97 15.61
CA GLY A 231 -17.66 -3.18 14.90
C GLY A 231 -16.80 -2.88 13.67
N ASP A 232 -17.18 -1.90 12.84
CA ASP A 232 -16.43 -1.55 11.64
C ASP A 232 -15.10 -0.85 11.96
N VAL A 233 -15.06 0.01 12.99
CA VAL A 233 -13.82 0.62 13.46
C VAL A 233 -12.84 -0.45 13.97
N THR A 234 -13.35 -1.52 14.59
CA THR A 234 -12.50 -2.65 15.02
C THR A 234 -11.85 -3.34 13.82
N LYS A 235 -12.59 -3.60 12.75
CA LYS A 235 -12.02 -4.17 11.51
C LYS A 235 -11.00 -3.23 10.88
N VAL A 236 -11.25 -1.92 10.90
CA VAL A 236 -10.31 -0.91 10.40
C VAL A 236 -9.01 -0.94 11.20
N THR A 237 -9.09 -1.01 12.54
CA THR A 237 -7.91 -1.20 13.41
C THR A 237 -7.12 -2.46 13.04
N ASP A 238 -7.79 -3.61 12.85
CA ASP A 238 -7.10 -4.86 12.47
C ASP A 238 -6.37 -4.74 11.11
N LEU A 239 -6.98 -4.06 10.13
CA LEU A 239 -6.36 -3.81 8.83
C LEU A 239 -5.15 -2.88 8.94
N ILE A 240 -5.27 -1.82 9.74
CA ILE A 240 -4.18 -0.86 10.00
C ILE A 240 -3.00 -1.55 10.70
N ASP A 241 -3.26 -2.43 11.66
CA ASP A 241 -2.22 -3.23 12.32
C ASP A 241 -1.49 -4.12 11.30
N GLY A 242 -2.24 -4.71 10.35
CA GLY A 242 -1.67 -5.44 9.22
C GLY A 242 -0.76 -4.58 8.34
N ILE A 243 -1.16 -3.34 8.02
CA ILE A 243 -0.36 -2.39 7.25
C ILE A 243 0.90 -1.97 8.02
N SER A 244 0.79 -1.70 9.31
CA SER A 244 1.93 -1.32 10.16
C SER A 244 2.98 -2.43 10.16
N ARG A 245 2.55 -3.68 10.38
CA ARG A 245 3.44 -4.85 10.37
C ARG A 245 4.09 -5.08 9.00
N ALA A 246 3.31 -5.00 7.92
CA ALA A 246 3.85 -5.15 6.56
C ALA A 246 4.86 -4.04 6.22
N SER A 247 4.62 -2.81 6.71
CA SER A 247 5.54 -1.70 6.51
C SER A 247 6.83 -1.88 7.33
N GLU A 248 6.74 -2.41 8.55
CA GLU A 248 7.92 -2.75 9.36
C GLU A 248 8.76 -3.87 8.73
N GLU A 249 8.13 -4.85 8.07
CA GLU A 249 8.83 -5.92 7.34
C GLU A 249 9.51 -5.40 6.04
N GLN A 250 9.01 -4.32 5.45
CA GLN A 250 9.53 -3.72 4.22
C GLN A 250 10.65 -2.67 4.43
N ALA A 251 10.81 -2.16 5.66
CA ALA A 251 11.71 -1.06 6.02
C ALA A 251 13.14 -1.52 6.37
#